data_AF-A0A525NXT7-F1
#
_entry.id   AF-A0A525NXT7-F1
#
_cell.length_a   1.000
_cell.length_b   1.000
_cell.length_c   1.000
_cell.angle_alpha   90.00
_cell.angle_beta   90.00
_cell.angle_gamma   90.00
#
_symmetry.space_group_name_H-M   'P 1'
#
loop_
_entity.id
_entity.type
_entity.pdbx_description
1 polymer ?
#
loop_
_entity_poly.entity_id
_entity_poly.type
_entity_poly.pdbx_seq_one_letter_code
_entity_poly.pdbx_strand_id
1 'polypeptide(L)' 'LRTSADPFVIALARVDRLQIVTDERPTSNPKRPNIPDVCAGMGMPNTMNLLQLIQAEKWVVG' A
#
# COMPACT_ATOMS: atom_id res chain seq x y z
N LEU A 1 -17.52 -3.63 3.95
CA LEU A 1 -17.53 -2.62 2.88
C LEU A 1 -16.24 -2.76 2.09
N ARG A 2 -16.32 -3.18 0.82
CA ARG A 2 -15.18 -3.17 -0.09
C ARG A 2 -15.09 -1.72 -0.58
N THR A 3 -14.15 -0.95 -0.06
CA THR A 3 -14.07 0.46 -0.37
C THR A 3 -13.71 0.60 -1.83
N SER A 4 -14.59 1.21 -2.62
CA SER A 4 -14.29 1.71 -3.95
C SER A 4 -13.09 2.67 -3.98
N ALA A 5 -12.52 3.02 -2.82
CA ALA A 5 -11.39 3.91 -2.62
C ALA A 5 -10.05 3.30 -3.03
N ASP A 6 -9.80 1.99 -2.86
CA ASP A 6 -8.47 1.40 -3.02
C ASP A 6 -7.85 1.70 -4.41
N PRO A 7 -8.60 1.59 -5.54
CA PRO A 7 -8.10 1.99 -6.84
C PRO A 7 -7.69 3.46 -6.93
N PHE A 8 -8.42 4.37 -6.28
CA PHE A 8 -8.10 5.80 -6.29
C PHE A 8 -6.86 6.11 -5.44
N VAL A 9 -6.69 5.44 -4.29
CA VAL A 9 -5.49 5.57 -3.44
C VAL A 9 -4.25 5.07 -4.18
N ILE A 10 -4.34 3.91 -4.84
CA ILE A 10 -3.24 3.35 -5.65
C ILE A 10 -2.91 4.28 -6.83
N ALA A 11 -3.94 4.77 -7.53
CA ALA A 11 -3.75 5.67 -8.68
C ALA A 11 -3.06 6.97 -8.27
N LEU A 12 -3.50 7.60 -7.17
CA LEU A 12 -2.87 8.80 -6.62
C LEU A 12 -1.39 8.55 -6.30
N ALA A 13 -1.09 7.49 -5.55
CA ALA A 13 0.28 7.17 -5.19
C ALA A 13 1.16 6.88 -6.40
N ARG A 14 0.61 6.25 -7.44
CA ARG A 14 1.36 6.00 -8.68
C ARG A 14 1.68 7.28 -9.44
N VAL A 15 0.70 8.17 -9.61
CA VAL A 15 0.87 9.42 -10.36
C VAL A 15 1.87 10.34 -9.65
N ASP A 16 1.75 10.44 -8.33
CA ASP A 16 2.57 11.35 -7.50
C ASP A 16 3.84 10.69 -6.95
N ARG A 17 4.12 9.42 -7.30
CA ARG A 17 5.27 8.62 -6.83
C ARG A 17 5.37 8.54 -5.30
N LEU A 18 4.24 8.36 -4.63
CA LEU A 18 4.14 8.24 -3.18
C LEU A 18 4.32 6.80 -2.72
N GLN A 19 4.78 6.66 -1.47
CA GLN A 19 4.84 5.38 -0.78
C GLN A 19 3.43 4.97 -0.31
N ILE A 20 2.99 3.78 -0.71
CA ILE A 20 1.76 3.18 -0.17
C ILE A 20 2.06 2.60 1.21
N VAL A 21 1.27 3.01 2.21
CA VAL A 21 1.28 2.46 3.56
C VAL A 21 -0.03 1.69 3.79
N THR A 22 0.06 0.39 4.05
CA THR A 22 -1.10 -0.47 4.31
C THR A 22 -0.72 -1.65 5.21
N ASP A 23 -1.63 -2.06 6.10
CA ASP A 23 -1.49 -3.28 6.91
C ASP A 23 -2.10 -4.52 6.23
N GLU A 24 -2.62 -4.38 5.02
CA GLU A 24 -3.06 -5.51 4.22
C GLU A 24 -1.88 -6.43 3.87
N ARG A 25 -2.14 -7.74 3.89
CA ARG A 25 -1.19 -8.75 3.40
C ARG A 25 -1.53 -9.11 1.96
N PRO A 26 -0.54 -9.44 1.11
CA PRO A 26 -0.80 -9.97 -0.22
C PRO A 26 -1.63 -11.25 -0.11
N THR A 27 -2.60 -11.40 -1.00
CA THR A 27 -3.50 -12.55 -1.05
C THR A 27 -3.06 -13.57 -2.08
N SER A 28 -2.28 -13.15 -3.09
CA SER A 28 -1.99 -13.94 -4.28
C SER A 28 -3.25 -14.43 -5.03
N ASN A 29 -4.40 -13.79 -4.81
CA ASN A 29 -5.67 -14.15 -5.43
C ASN A 29 -6.05 -13.12 -6.52
N PRO A 30 -5.94 -13.46 -7.81
CA PRO A 30 -6.19 -12.51 -8.89
C PRO A 30 -7.66 -12.07 -9.00
N LYS A 31 -8.61 -12.84 -8.44
CA LYS A 31 -10.03 -12.46 -8.43
C LYS A 31 -10.34 -11.42 -7.35
N ARG A 32 -9.50 -11.35 -6.32
CA ARG A 32 -9.72 -10.49 -5.16
C ARG A 32 -8.38 -10.01 -4.59
N PRO A 33 -7.60 -9.25 -5.39
CA PRO A 33 -6.30 -8.77 -4.95
C PRO A 33 -6.46 -7.73 -3.85
N ASN A 34 -5.57 -7.76 -2.88
CA ASN A 34 -5.37 -6.67 -1.92
C ASN A 34 -4.44 -5.61 -2.53
N ILE A 35 -4.29 -4.48 -1.85
CA ILE A 35 -3.42 -3.38 -2.31
C ILE A 35 -2.00 -3.86 -2.69
N PRO A 36 -1.30 -4.70 -1.88
CA PRO A 36 0.04 -5.16 -2.23
C PRO A 36 0.10 -5.99 -3.51
N ASP A 37 -0.94 -6.81 -3.78
CA ASP A 37 -1.01 -7.62 -5.00
C ASP A 37 -1.10 -6.73 -6.25
N VAL A 38 -1.91 -5.67 -6.18
CA VAL A 38 -2.07 -4.70 -7.28
C VAL A 38 -0.78 -3.90 -7.49
N CYS A 39 -0.18 -3.38 -6.42
CA CYS A 39 1.10 -2.66 -6.51
C CYS A 39 2.19 -3.52 -7.16
N ALA A 40 2.32 -4.78 -6.74
CA ALA A 40 3.28 -5.72 -7.32
C ALA A 40 3.01 -5.99 -8.81
N GLY A 41 1.74 -6.25 -9.18
CA GLY A 41 1.35 -6.46 -10.59
C GLY A 41 1.57 -5.24 -11.49
N MET A 42 1.57 -4.03 -10.91
CA MET A 42 1.81 -2.77 -11.62
C MET A 42 3.28 -2.31 -11.63
N GLY A 43 4.20 -3.11 -11.05
CA GLY A 43 5.62 -2.76 -10.92
C GLY A 43 5.88 -1.54 -10.03
N MET A 44 4.99 -1.26 -9.08
CA MET A 44 5.17 -0.17 -8.11
C MET A 44 6.16 -0.59 -7.01
N PRO A 45 6.77 0.37 -6.29
CA PRO A 45 7.56 0.06 -5.10
C PRO A 45 6.78 -0.79 -4.09
N ASN A 46 7.51 -1.58 -3.31
CA ASN A 46 6.90 -2.41 -2.26
C ASN A 46 6.11 -1.54 -1.29
N THR A 47 4.92 -1.99 -0.94
CA THR A 47 4.11 -1.39 0.12
C THR A 47 4.81 -1.54 1.47
N MET A 48 4.60 -0.58 2.38
CA MET A 48 5.09 -0.67 3.75
C MET A 48 3.93 -0.70 4.75
N ASN A 49 4.13 -1.32 5.91
CA ASN A 49 3.17 -1.26 7.02
C ASN A 49 3.44 -0.06 7.93
N LEU A 50 2.52 0.20 8.88
CA LEU A 50 2.65 1.36 9.76
C LEU A 50 3.92 1.32 10.63
N LEU A 51 4.31 0.14 11.12
CA LEU A 51 5.52 -0.01 11.93
C LEU A 51 6.79 0.34 11.13
N GLN A 52 6.84 -0.10 9.87
CA GLN A 52 7.93 0.24 8.95
C GLN A 52 7.97 1.75 8.68
N LEU A 53 6.81 2.41 8.57
CA LEU A 53 6.75 3.87 8.40
C LEU A 53 7.34 4.58 9.63
N ILE A 54 6.88 4.19 10.82
CA ILE A 54 7.38 4.71 12.11
C ILE A 54 8.92 4.58 12.19
N GLN A 55 9.45 3.42 11.79
CA GLN A 55 10.89 3.17 11.78
C GLN A 55 11.63 4.01 10.73
N ALA A 56 11.10 4.11 9.51
CA ALA A 56 11.70 4.88 8.43
C ALA A 56 11.76 6.38 8.75
N GLU A 57 10.69 6.91 9.35
CA GLU A 57 10.55 8.31 9.73
C GLU A 57 11.11 8.64 11.12
N LYS A 58 11.62 7.62 11.85
CA LYS A 58 12.24 7.77 13.18
C LYS A 58 11.36 8.49 14.20
N TRP A 59 10.07 8.16 14.24
CA TRP A 59 9.17 8.80 15.19
C TRP A 59 9.56 8.50 16.63
N VAL A 60 9.46 9.51 17.50
CA VAL A 60 9.65 9.38 18.94
C VAL A 60 8.28 9.46 19.59
N VAL A 61 7.92 8.43 20.36
CA VAL A 61 6.71 8.44 21.18
C VAL A 61 7.08 9.05 22.53
N GLY A 62 6.52 10.22 22.82
CA GLY A 62 6.69 10.95 24.09
C GLY A 62 5.67 10.54 25.13
#